data_AF-A0A1U7VIP8-F1
#
_entry.id   AF-A0A1U7VIP8-F1
#
_cell.length_a   1.000
_cell.length_b   1.000
_cell.length_c   1.000
_cell.angle_alpha   90.00
_cell.angle_beta   90.00
_cell.angle_gamma   90.00
#
_symmetry.space_group_name_H-M   'P 1'
#
loop_
_entity.id
_entity.type
_entity.pdbx_description
1 polymer ?
#
loop_
_entity_poly.entity_id
_entity_poly.type
_entity_poly.pdbx_seq_one_letter_code
_entity_poly.pdbx_strand_id
1 'polypeptide(L)'
;MDRLLSLEPSNLVTIRLEPGQKCSGELTLRNVMYTMPVAFRLQPVNKTRYSIRPQSGIISPLTTITLEIIYHLPPNTTLPNSFPHSDDSFLLRSVVAPGAAINKDPCSTLDMVPSDWFTTKKKQVFIDSAIKIMFVGSPVLCYLVKKGYMDEIREVLEKSDPNWKPVDSVDFEGQTLLHLAISQSRPDLVQLLLEFGPNIEAHNKNEESKA
;
A
#
# COMPACT_ATOMS: atom_id res chain seq x y z
N MET A 1 -22.71 -13.20 -8.37
CA MET A 1 -22.03 -11.96 -8.84
C MET A 1 -22.32 -10.93 -7.76
N ASP A 2 -21.46 -10.84 -6.75
CA ASP A 2 -21.83 -10.29 -5.42
C ASP A 2 -20.82 -9.26 -4.91
N ARG A 3 -20.25 -8.46 -5.81
CA ARG A 3 -19.32 -7.37 -5.43
C ARG A 3 -19.85 -6.04 -5.95
N LEU A 4 -20.25 -5.17 -5.03
CA LEU A 4 -20.72 -3.82 -5.35
C LEU A 4 -19.57 -2.89 -5.75
N LEU A 5 -18.38 -3.15 -5.21
CA LEU A 5 -17.17 -2.38 -5.45
C LEU A 5 -16.09 -3.28 -6.03
N SER A 6 -15.33 -2.75 -6.98
CA SER A 6 -14.09 -3.36 -7.48
C SER A 6 -12.89 -2.56 -6.97
N LEU A 7 -11.84 -3.27 -6.57
CA LEU A 7 -10.54 -2.71 -6.19
C LEU A 7 -9.72 -2.54 -7.47
N GLU A 8 -9.29 -1.33 -7.78
CA GLU A 8 -8.41 -1.04 -8.91
C GLU A 8 -7.10 -0.41 -8.40
N PRO A 9 -5.93 -0.71 -9.00
CA PRO A 9 -5.68 -1.68 -10.06
C PRO A 9 -5.55 -3.13 -9.55
N SER A 10 -5.41 -3.34 -8.24
CA SER A 10 -5.26 -4.66 -7.62
C SER A 10 -5.73 -4.61 -6.17
N ASN A 11 -5.93 -5.78 -5.56
CA ASN A 11 -6.20 -5.90 -4.12
C ASN A 11 -4.93 -5.73 -3.25
N LEU A 12 -3.79 -5.45 -3.87
CA LEU A 12 -2.52 -5.20 -3.21
C LEU A 12 -2.29 -3.70 -3.10
N VAL A 13 -2.04 -3.20 -1.89
CA VAL A 13 -1.67 -1.81 -1.61
C VAL A 13 -0.20 -1.77 -1.23
N THR A 14 0.59 -1.03 -2.00
CA THR A 14 2.01 -0.80 -1.70
C THR A 14 2.14 0.40 -0.77
N ILE A 15 2.72 0.20 0.42
CA ILE A 15 2.99 1.28 1.38
C ILE A 15 4.49 1.54 1.42
N ARG A 16 4.88 2.78 1.09
CA ARG A 16 6.28 3.21 1.12
C ARG A 16 6.74 3.44 2.56
N LEU A 17 7.73 2.68 3.01
CA LEU A 17 8.41 2.83 4.29
C LEU A 17 9.70 3.63 4.07
N GLU A 18 9.68 4.88 4.52
CA GLU A 18 10.88 5.72 4.60
C GLU A 18 11.04 6.32 5.99
N PRO A 19 12.28 6.32 6.53
CA PRO A 19 12.54 6.92 7.83
C PRO A 19 12.24 8.43 7.78
N GLY A 20 11.33 8.88 8.65
CA GLY A 20 10.98 10.30 8.78
C GLY A 20 9.87 10.80 7.85
N GLN A 21 9.38 9.99 6.91
CA GLN A 21 8.22 10.33 6.08
C GLN A 21 6.94 9.60 6.53
N LYS A 22 5.78 10.17 6.18
CA LYS A 22 4.49 9.53 6.41
C LYS A 22 4.38 8.31 5.49
N CYS A 23 4.37 7.12 6.08
CA CYS A 23 4.18 5.87 5.35
C CYS A 23 2.72 5.81 4.89
N SER A 24 2.47 6.09 3.61
CA SER A 24 1.12 6.09 3.03
C SER A 24 1.11 5.24 1.76
N GLY A 25 -0.05 4.65 1.49
CA GLY A 25 -0.36 3.96 0.24
C GLY A 25 -1.75 4.34 -0.22
N GLU A 26 -1.96 4.33 -1.53
CA GLU A 26 -3.24 4.68 -2.13
C GLU A 26 -3.97 3.42 -2.59
N LEU A 27 -5.29 3.39 -2.39
CA LEU A 27 -6.17 2.33 -2.85
C LEU A 27 -7.37 2.93 -3.57
N THR A 28 -7.64 2.51 -4.79
CA THR A 28 -8.80 3.02 -5.52
C THR A 28 -9.97 2.02 -5.48
N LEU A 29 -11.14 2.52 -5.08
CA LEU A 29 -12.39 1.78 -5.08
C LEU A 29 -13.27 2.28 -6.22
N ARG A 30 -13.77 1.37 -7.04
CA ARG A 30 -14.69 1.66 -8.12
C ARG A 30 -16.07 1.08 -7.85
N ASN A 31 -17.10 1.88 -8.04
CA ASN A 31 -18.48 1.40 -8.00
C ASN A 31 -18.82 0.67 -9.31
N VAL A 32 -19.16 -0.62 -9.19
CA VAL A 32 -19.54 -1.47 -10.33
C VAL A 32 -21.01 -1.32 -10.69
N MET A 33 -21.82 -0.70 -9.82
CA MET A 33 -23.24 -0.48 -10.06
C MET A 33 -23.46 0.66 -11.05
N TYR A 34 -24.29 0.40 -12.07
CA TYR A 34 -24.63 1.37 -13.13
C TYR A 34 -25.73 2.36 -12.72
N THR A 35 -26.61 1.97 -11.80
CA THR A 35 -27.86 2.68 -11.52
C THR A 35 -27.98 3.19 -10.08
N MET A 36 -27.11 2.73 -9.17
CA MET A 36 -27.25 2.99 -7.73
C MET A 36 -25.92 3.46 -7.12
N PRO A 37 -25.92 4.49 -6.26
CA PRO A 37 -24.77 4.82 -5.44
C PRO A 37 -24.49 3.70 -4.43
N VAL A 38 -23.24 3.52 -4.06
CA VAL A 38 -22.81 2.53 -3.06
C VAL A 38 -22.10 3.26 -1.92
N ALA A 39 -22.62 3.08 -0.71
CA ALA A 39 -21.93 3.51 0.49
C ALA A 39 -20.91 2.44 0.89
N PHE A 40 -19.71 2.87 1.25
CA PHE A 40 -18.64 1.99 1.70
C PHE A 40 -18.11 2.42 3.07
N ARG A 41 -17.55 1.47 3.80
CA ARG A 41 -16.84 1.69 5.05
C ARG A 41 -15.67 0.72 5.12
N LEU A 42 -14.47 1.25 5.19
CA LEU A 42 -13.23 0.48 5.29
C LEU A 42 -12.71 0.57 6.72
N GLN A 43 -12.56 -0.58 7.39
CA GLN A 43 -12.04 -0.65 8.75
C GLN A 43 -10.84 -1.58 8.82
N PRO A 44 -9.67 -1.11 9.28
CA PRO A 44 -8.55 -1.99 9.58
C PRO A 44 -8.89 -2.82 10.81
N VAL A 45 -8.52 -4.11 10.80
CA VAL A 45 -8.59 -4.94 12.01
C VAL A 45 -7.65 -4.38 13.08
N ASN A 46 -6.49 -3.87 12.67
CA ASN A 46 -5.49 -3.27 13.55
C ASN A 46 -5.49 -1.74 13.48
N LYS A 47 -6.41 -1.11 14.22
CA LYS A 47 -6.63 0.35 14.22
C LYS A 47 -5.48 1.16 14.83
N THR A 48 -4.60 0.54 15.61
CA THR A 48 -3.46 1.26 16.22
C THR A 48 -2.32 1.44 15.22
N ARG A 49 -2.23 0.57 14.21
CA ARG A 49 -1.18 0.59 13.20
C ARG A 49 -1.59 1.24 11.88
N TYR A 50 -2.88 1.22 11.55
CA TYR A 50 -3.37 1.77 10.29
C TYR A 50 -4.46 2.81 10.52
N SER A 51 -4.32 3.93 9.82
CA SER A 51 -5.35 4.94 9.67
C SER A 51 -5.75 5.02 8.21
N ILE A 52 -7.02 5.27 7.93
CA ILE A 52 -7.57 5.29 6.57
C ILE A 52 -8.30 6.61 6.37
N ARG A 53 -8.09 7.26 5.24
CA ARG A 53 -8.76 8.51 4.87
C ARG A 53 -9.24 8.43 3.41
N PRO A 54 -10.55 8.58 3.14
CA PRO A 54 -11.69 8.55 4.08
C PRO A 54 -12.03 7.13 4.59
N GLN A 55 -12.48 7.00 5.84
CA GLN A 55 -12.89 5.70 6.43
C GLN A 55 -14.24 5.20 5.91
N SER A 56 -15.09 6.11 5.43
CA SER A 56 -16.38 5.80 4.81
C SER A 56 -16.75 6.90 3.83
N GLY A 57 -17.58 6.57 2.86
CA GLY A 57 -18.07 7.52 1.87
C GLY A 57 -19.15 6.90 1.00
N ILE A 58 -19.70 7.71 0.10
CA ILE A 58 -20.69 7.28 -0.89
C ILE A 58 -20.08 7.48 -2.26
N ILE A 59 -20.12 6.42 -3.08
CA ILE A 59 -19.57 6.41 -4.43
C ILE A 59 -20.74 6.38 -5.40
N SER A 60 -20.80 7.36 -6.29
CA SER A 60 -21.80 7.45 -7.35
C SER A 60 -21.69 6.27 -8.34
N PRO A 61 -22.73 5.95 -9.12
CA PRO A 61 -22.67 4.89 -10.11
C PRO A 61 -21.48 5.06 -11.06
N LEU A 62 -20.72 3.99 -11.31
CA LEU A 62 -19.53 3.97 -12.19
C LEU A 62 -18.37 4.90 -11.81
N THR A 63 -18.42 5.57 -10.66
CA THR A 63 -17.35 6.45 -10.20
C THR A 63 -16.32 5.72 -9.36
N THR A 64 -15.12 6.30 -9.28
CA THR A 64 -14.03 5.82 -8.43
C THR A 64 -13.77 6.81 -7.29
N ILE A 65 -13.24 6.30 -6.19
CA ILE A 65 -12.72 7.08 -5.08
C ILE A 65 -11.36 6.55 -4.68
N THR A 66 -10.43 7.44 -4.39
CA THR A 66 -9.10 7.08 -3.87
C THR A 66 -9.12 7.17 -2.35
N LEU A 67 -8.58 6.14 -1.70
CA LEU A 67 -8.41 6.04 -0.26
C LEU A 67 -6.92 6.08 0.05
N GLU A 68 -6.54 6.91 1.00
CA GLU A 68 -5.20 6.97 1.57
C GLU A 68 -5.16 6.05 2.80
N ILE A 69 -4.34 5.00 2.75
CA ILE A 69 -4.02 4.12 3.88
C ILE A 69 -2.69 4.59 4.46
N ILE A 70 -2.74 5.11 5.68
CA ILE A 70 -1.58 5.60 6.42
C ILE A 70 -1.16 4.52 7.41
N TYR A 71 0.08 4.06 7.29
CA TYR A 71 0.71 3.19 8.25
C TYR A 71 1.45 4.00 9.31
N HIS A 72 1.10 3.78 10.57
CA HIS A 72 1.80 4.34 11.71
C HIS A 72 2.89 3.37 12.17
N LEU A 73 4.12 3.66 11.76
CA LEU A 73 5.29 2.93 12.24
C LEU A 73 5.48 3.23 13.75
N PRO A 74 5.54 2.21 14.62
CA PRO A 74 5.83 2.41 16.03
C PRO A 74 7.19 3.12 16.19
N PRO A 75 7.32 4.10 17.11
CA PRO A 75 8.52 4.93 17.23
C PRO A 75 9.81 4.16 17.59
N ASN A 76 9.69 2.91 18.03
CA ASN A 76 10.82 2.07 18.46
C ASN A 76 11.22 0.99 17.42
N THR A 77 10.63 0.98 16.22
CA THR A 77 10.89 -0.05 15.22
C THR A 77 11.10 0.57 13.85
N THR A 78 12.19 0.21 13.17
CA THR A 78 12.50 0.65 11.80
C THR A 78 11.82 -0.21 10.74
N LEU A 79 11.30 -1.38 11.11
CA LEU A 79 10.59 -2.32 10.24
C LEU A 79 9.37 -2.93 10.97
N PRO A 80 8.26 -3.21 10.25
CA PRO A 80 7.15 -3.98 10.80
C PRO A 80 7.56 -5.42 11.17
N ASN A 81 6.80 -6.05 12.07
CA ASN A 81 7.10 -7.41 12.55
C ASN A 81 6.84 -8.51 11.50
N SER A 82 6.00 -8.24 10.49
CA SER A 82 5.70 -9.13 9.37
C SER A 82 5.86 -8.30 8.09
N PHE A 83 6.88 -8.63 7.31
CA PHE A 83 7.24 -7.98 6.06
C PHE A 83 7.89 -9.01 5.13
N PRO A 84 7.73 -8.89 3.79
CA PRO A 84 7.18 -7.76 3.05
C PRO A 84 5.64 -7.71 2.95
N HIS A 85 4.92 -8.83 3.05
CA HIS A 85 3.46 -8.84 3.15
C HIS A 85 3.00 -8.69 4.59
N SER A 86 1.98 -7.85 4.82
CA SER A 86 1.33 -7.79 6.12
C SER A 86 0.28 -8.91 6.26
N ASP A 87 0.22 -9.57 7.41
CA ASP A 87 -0.92 -10.44 7.77
C ASP A 87 -2.17 -9.64 8.22
N ASP A 88 -2.09 -8.31 8.20
CA ASP A 88 -3.19 -7.44 8.60
C ASP A 88 -4.33 -7.52 7.58
N SER A 89 -5.54 -7.74 8.08
CA SER A 89 -6.75 -7.77 7.27
C SER A 89 -7.54 -6.47 7.38
N PHE A 90 -8.21 -6.11 6.29
CA PHE A 90 -9.08 -4.95 6.20
C PHE A 90 -10.50 -5.44 5.89
N LEU A 91 -11.48 -4.91 6.62
CA LEU A 91 -12.89 -5.19 6.36
C LEU A 91 -13.48 -4.03 5.55
N LEU A 92 -13.73 -4.28 4.27
CA LEU A 92 -14.49 -3.39 3.41
C LEU A 92 -15.96 -3.78 3.48
N ARG A 93 -16.80 -2.93 4.07
CA ARG A 93 -18.25 -3.08 4.05
C ARG A 93 -18.84 -2.20 2.98
N SER A 94 -19.68 -2.74 2.11
CA SER A 94 -20.36 -2.00 1.05
C SER A 94 -21.85 -2.30 1.04
N VAL A 95 -22.65 -1.29 0.74
CA VAL A 95 -24.12 -1.36 0.76
C VAL A 95 -24.69 -0.37 -0.25
N VAL A 96 -25.69 -0.79 -1.02
CA VAL A 96 -26.39 0.05 -2.00
C VAL A 96 -27.23 1.13 -1.33
N ALA A 97 -27.05 2.40 -1.74
CA ALA A 97 -27.70 3.57 -1.18
C ALA A 97 -28.60 4.32 -2.17
N PRO A 98 -29.81 3.81 -2.46
CA PRO A 98 -30.79 4.53 -3.28
C PRO A 98 -31.24 5.79 -2.55
N GLY A 99 -31.03 6.97 -3.14
CA GLY A 99 -31.54 8.25 -2.64
C GLY A 99 -30.57 9.12 -1.83
N ALA A 100 -29.30 8.74 -1.67
CA ALA A 100 -28.29 9.63 -1.10
C ALA A 100 -27.94 10.73 -2.12
N ALA A 101 -28.28 11.99 -1.81
CA ALA A 101 -27.91 13.14 -2.62
C ALA A 101 -26.39 13.36 -2.55
N ILE A 102 -25.72 13.24 -3.70
CA ILE A 102 -24.29 13.54 -3.85
C ILE A 102 -24.14 15.07 -3.88
N ASN A 103 -24.03 15.69 -2.71
CA ASN A 103 -23.70 17.11 -2.64
C ASN A 103 -22.21 17.30 -2.99
N LYS A 104 -21.95 18.33 -3.79
CA LYS A 104 -20.77 18.57 -4.63
C LYS A 104 -19.46 18.90 -3.90
N ASP A 105 -19.33 18.57 -2.62
CA ASP A 105 -18.15 18.90 -1.82
C ASP A 105 -17.55 17.63 -1.16
N PRO A 106 -16.32 17.23 -1.53
CA PRO A 106 -15.69 15.99 -1.04
C PRO A 106 -15.17 16.07 0.41
N CYS A 107 -15.28 17.22 1.08
CA CYS A 107 -14.59 17.47 2.36
C CYS A 107 -15.51 17.51 3.60
N SER A 108 -16.83 17.61 3.45
CA SER A 108 -17.77 17.85 4.57
C SER A 108 -18.76 16.71 4.86
N THR A 109 -18.70 15.59 4.13
CA THR A 109 -19.70 14.50 4.21
C THR A 109 -19.33 13.35 5.15
N LEU A 110 -18.24 13.47 5.92
CA LEU A 110 -17.75 12.41 6.83
C LEU A 110 -18.78 11.99 7.90
N ASP A 111 -19.77 12.84 8.20
CA ASP A 111 -20.80 12.60 9.23
C ASP A 111 -22.13 11.99 8.73
N MET A 112 -22.31 11.81 7.41
CA MET A 112 -23.62 11.43 6.84
C MET A 112 -23.81 9.94 6.53
N VAL A 113 -22.91 9.06 6.97
CA VAL A 113 -23.15 7.61 6.87
C VAL A 113 -23.49 7.05 8.25
N PRO A 114 -24.79 6.93 8.61
CA PRO A 114 -25.19 6.35 9.88
C PRO A 114 -24.59 4.96 10.05
N SER A 115 -23.97 4.70 11.20
CA SER A 115 -23.37 3.39 11.49
C SER A 115 -24.40 2.25 11.37
N ASP A 116 -25.68 2.55 11.55
CA ASP A 116 -26.81 1.62 11.40
C ASP A 116 -26.98 1.06 9.99
N TRP A 117 -26.50 1.79 8.96
CA TRP A 117 -26.51 1.34 7.57
C TRP A 117 -25.73 0.05 7.35
N PHE A 118 -24.71 -0.19 8.18
CA PHE A 118 -23.85 -1.37 8.14
C PHE A 118 -24.28 -2.46 9.13
N THR A 119 -25.44 -2.32 9.77
CA THR A 119 -25.99 -3.35 10.65
C THR A 119 -26.83 -4.34 9.85
N THR A 120 -26.56 -5.63 10.04
CA THR A 120 -27.08 -6.78 9.26
C THR A 120 -28.60 -6.98 9.36
N LYS A 121 -29.33 -6.11 10.04
CA LYS A 121 -30.74 -6.39 10.38
C LYS A 121 -31.71 -6.14 9.23
N LYS A 122 -31.37 -5.35 8.20
CA LYS A 122 -32.27 -5.09 7.04
C LYS A 122 -31.59 -4.77 5.68
N LYS A 123 -30.26 -4.83 5.54
CA LYS A 123 -29.56 -4.48 4.28
C LYS A 123 -28.55 -5.55 3.88
N GLN A 124 -28.45 -5.84 2.58
CA GLN A 124 -27.40 -6.70 2.01
C GLN A 124 -26.07 -5.95 2.14
N VAL A 125 -25.33 -6.26 3.22
CA VAL A 125 -23.97 -5.75 3.45
C VAL A 125 -23.00 -6.73 2.83
N PHE A 126 -22.28 -6.28 1.81
CA PHE A 126 -21.22 -7.07 1.20
C PHE A 126 -19.91 -6.75 1.92
N ILE A 127 -19.23 -7.81 2.36
CA ILE A 127 -17.96 -7.73 3.07
C ILE A 127 -16.89 -8.27 2.15
N ASP A 128 -15.91 -7.44 1.81
CA ASP A 128 -14.68 -7.88 1.15
C ASP A 128 -13.52 -7.81 2.16
N SER A 129 -12.62 -8.78 2.06
CA SER A 129 -11.43 -8.91 2.93
C SER A 129 -10.18 -9.23 2.12
N ALA A 130 -10.22 -9.05 0.79
CA ALA A 130 -9.11 -9.40 -0.08
C ALA A 130 -7.96 -8.37 -0.10
N ILE A 131 -8.09 -7.24 0.61
CA ILE A 131 -7.06 -6.18 0.62
C ILE A 131 -5.82 -6.68 1.37
N LYS A 132 -4.71 -6.76 0.65
CA LYS A 132 -3.39 -7.12 1.18
C LYS A 132 -2.49 -5.88 1.13
N ILE A 133 -1.67 -5.68 2.15
CA ILE A 133 -0.65 -4.63 2.14
C ILE A 133 0.72 -5.27 1.90
N MET A 134 1.49 -4.62 1.05
CA MET A 134 2.91 -4.89 0.85
C MET A 134 3.69 -3.66 1.26
N PHE A 135 4.68 -3.85 2.12
CA PHE A 135 5.61 -2.80 2.47
C PHE A 135 6.69 -2.72 1.41
N VAL A 136 6.82 -1.55 0.80
CA VAL A 136 7.88 -1.23 -0.17
C VAL A 136 8.74 -0.12 0.44
N GLY A 137 10.02 -0.04 0.10
CA GLY A 137 10.87 1.05 0.61
C GLY A 137 12.32 0.62 0.76
N SER A 138 13.20 1.61 0.90
CA SER A 138 14.64 1.36 0.97
C SER A 138 15.04 0.39 2.10
N PRO A 139 14.56 0.57 3.35
CA PRO A 139 14.91 -0.34 4.45
C PRO A 139 14.41 -1.77 4.21
N VAL A 140 13.25 -1.94 3.57
CA VAL A 140 12.68 -3.25 3.26
C VAL A 140 13.52 -3.96 2.20
N LEU A 141 13.81 -3.30 1.08
CA LEU A 141 14.62 -3.85 0.00
C LEU A 141 16.04 -4.20 0.47
N CYS A 142 16.68 -3.31 1.24
CA CYS A 142 18.01 -3.57 1.80
C CYS A 142 18.01 -4.81 2.69
N TYR A 143 16.96 -5.01 3.51
CA TYR A 143 16.84 -6.21 4.33
C TYR A 143 16.63 -7.46 3.48
N LEU A 144 15.75 -7.41 2.48
CA LEU A 144 15.48 -8.56 1.60
C LEU A 144 16.75 -8.99 0.84
N VAL A 145 17.54 -8.03 0.36
CA VAL A 145 18.86 -8.27 -0.26
C VAL A 145 19.86 -8.84 0.74
N LYS A 146 19.89 -8.35 1.99
CA LYS A 146 20.73 -8.91 3.07
C LYS A 146 20.33 -10.35 3.45
N LYS A 147 19.07 -10.73 3.26
CA LYS A 147 18.59 -12.10 3.49
C LYS A 147 18.67 -12.99 2.24
N GLY A 148 18.75 -12.41 1.06
CA GLY A 148 18.78 -13.13 -0.21
C GLY A 148 17.43 -13.70 -0.67
N TYR A 149 16.31 -13.08 -0.27
CA TYR A 149 14.98 -13.52 -0.68
C TYR A 149 14.64 -13.04 -2.10
N MET A 150 15.12 -13.78 -3.09
CA MET A 150 15.01 -13.44 -4.52
C MET A 150 13.58 -13.15 -4.98
N ASP A 151 12.64 -14.04 -4.65
CA ASP A 151 11.25 -13.94 -5.13
C ASP A 151 10.55 -12.69 -4.56
N GLU A 152 10.76 -12.43 -3.27
CA GLU A 152 10.25 -11.25 -2.57
C GLU A 152 10.86 -9.95 -3.12
N ILE A 153 12.16 -9.95 -3.46
CA ILE A 153 12.82 -8.80 -4.08
C ILE A 153 12.18 -8.51 -5.44
N ARG A 154 12.00 -9.54 -6.28
CA ARG A 154 11.37 -9.39 -7.58
C ARG A 154 9.94 -8.85 -7.44
N GLU A 155 9.15 -9.42 -6.54
CA GLU A 155 7.77 -8.98 -6.32
C GLU A 155 7.70 -7.52 -5.88
N VAL A 156 8.53 -7.10 -4.92
CA VAL A 156 8.59 -5.70 -4.45
C VAL A 156 9.02 -4.76 -5.57
N LEU A 157 10.02 -5.13 -6.38
CA LEU A 157 10.48 -4.31 -7.51
C LEU A 157 9.40 -4.17 -8.59
N GLU A 158 8.72 -5.27 -8.96
CA GLU A 158 7.66 -5.27 -9.97
C GLU A 158 6.40 -4.50 -9.54
N LYS A 159 6.05 -4.56 -8.24
CA LYS A 159 4.82 -3.94 -7.72
C LYS A 159 5.01 -2.50 -7.27
N SER A 160 6.23 -2.07 -7.02
CA SER A 160 6.52 -0.71 -6.56
C SER A 160 6.38 0.34 -7.67
N ASP A 161 6.14 1.58 -7.28
CA ASP A 161 5.98 2.68 -8.25
C ASP A 161 7.26 2.91 -9.06
N PRO A 162 7.18 3.07 -10.39
CA PRO A 162 8.37 3.28 -11.22
C PRO A 162 9.03 4.65 -10.98
N ASN A 163 8.29 5.62 -10.42
CA ASN A 163 8.76 7.00 -10.27
C ASN A 163 9.86 7.16 -9.21
N TRP A 164 9.91 6.31 -8.18
CA TRP A 164 10.89 6.44 -7.09
C TRP A 164 12.15 5.58 -7.27
N LYS A 165 12.24 4.82 -8.38
CA LYS A 165 13.39 3.96 -8.71
C LYS A 165 13.79 3.04 -7.54
N PRO A 166 12.97 2.04 -7.20
CA PRO A 166 13.18 1.17 -6.04
C PRO A 166 14.56 0.49 -6.02
N VAL A 167 15.10 0.17 -7.19
CA VAL A 167 16.36 -0.55 -7.36
C VAL A 167 17.59 0.26 -6.91
N ASP A 168 17.48 1.60 -6.92
CA ASP A 168 18.53 2.53 -6.49
C ASP A 168 18.50 2.81 -4.98
N SER A 169 17.68 2.07 -4.25
CA SER A 169 17.57 2.15 -2.80
C SER A 169 18.93 1.95 -2.12
N VAL A 170 19.18 2.77 -1.09
CA VAL A 170 20.40 2.74 -0.28
C VAL A 170 20.11 2.40 1.17
N ASP A 171 21.02 1.63 1.79
CA ASP A 171 20.92 1.32 3.21
C ASP A 171 21.36 2.49 4.11
N PHE A 172 21.38 2.26 5.43
CA PHE A 172 21.78 3.28 6.41
C PHE A 172 23.24 3.74 6.27
N GLU A 173 24.09 2.95 5.61
CA GLU A 173 25.49 3.29 5.30
C GLU A 173 25.62 4.01 3.95
N GLY A 174 24.52 4.18 3.22
CA GLY A 174 24.52 4.74 1.87
C GLY A 174 24.92 3.74 0.78
N GLN A 175 24.97 2.44 1.09
CA GLN A 175 25.28 1.40 0.10
C GLN A 175 24.04 1.08 -0.73
N THR A 176 24.17 1.11 -2.06
CA THR A 176 23.07 0.65 -2.94
C THR A 176 22.83 -0.86 -2.82
N LEU A 177 21.64 -1.30 -3.25
CA LEU A 177 21.32 -2.74 -3.31
C LEU A 177 22.38 -3.54 -4.10
N LEU A 178 22.96 -2.95 -5.15
CA LEU A 178 24.01 -3.58 -5.94
C LEU A 178 25.30 -3.80 -5.13
N HIS A 179 25.73 -2.80 -4.33
CA HIS A 179 26.87 -2.96 -3.41
C HIS A 179 26.61 -4.08 -2.39
N LEU A 180 25.38 -4.16 -1.86
CA LEU A 180 25.00 -5.21 -0.92
C LEU A 180 25.03 -6.60 -1.58
N ALA A 181 24.60 -6.73 -2.85
CA ALA A 181 24.66 -7.99 -3.58
C ALA A 181 26.11 -8.42 -3.90
N ILE A 182 26.96 -7.47 -4.29
CA ILE A 182 28.38 -7.70 -4.59
C ILE A 182 29.15 -8.09 -3.33
N SER A 183 28.96 -7.36 -2.21
CA SER A 183 29.63 -7.67 -0.94
C SER A 183 29.26 -9.06 -0.40
N GLN A 184 28.05 -9.55 -0.70
CA GLN A 184 27.63 -10.90 -0.38
C GLN A 184 28.11 -11.98 -1.37
N SER A 185 28.80 -11.59 -2.45
CA SER A 185 29.22 -12.50 -3.54
C SER A 185 28.05 -13.29 -4.14
N ARG A 186 26.91 -12.63 -4.35
CA ARG A 186 25.67 -13.24 -4.88
C ARG A 186 25.44 -12.80 -6.32
N PRO A 187 26.00 -13.49 -7.34
CA PRO A 187 25.84 -13.11 -8.74
C PRO A 187 24.37 -13.15 -9.17
N ASP A 188 23.57 -14.06 -8.62
CA ASP A 188 22.13 -14.16 -8.91
C ASP A 188 21.38 -12.87 -8.51
N LEU A 189 21.71 -12.30 -7.34
CA LEU A 189 21.13 -11.03 -6.89
C LEU A 189 21.56 -9.87 -7.77
N VAL A 190 22.83 -9.85 -8.20
CA VAL A 190 23.34 -8.83 -9.12
C VAL A 190 22.58 -8.92 -10.45
N GLN A 191 22.41 -10.12 -10.99
CA GLN A 191 21.66 -10.32 -12.22
C GLN A 191 20.21 -9.86 -12.08
N LEU A 192 19.51 -10.27 -11.01
CA LEU A 192 18.15 -9.83 -10.75
C LEU A 192 18.06 -8.30 -10.64
N LEU A 193 18.95 -7.65 -9.90
CA LEU A 193 18.95 -6.20 -9.75
C LEU A 193 19.21 -5.52 -11.10
N LEU A 194 20.15 -6.02 -11.91
CA LEU A 194 20.47 -5.50 -13.24
C LEU A 194 19.29 -5.58 -14.22
N GLU A 195 18.43 -6.60 -14.12
CA GLU A 195 17.20 -6.71 -14.93
C GLU A 195 16.28 -5.48 -14.76
N PHE A 196 16.30 -4.84 -13.59
CA PHE A 196 15.49 -3.64 -13.30
C PHE A 196 16.22 -2.31 -13.57
N GLY A 197 17.42 -2.34 -14.15
CA GLY A 197 18.16 -1.15 -14.59
C GLY A 197 18.63 -0.22 -13.47
N PRO A 198 19.47 -0.69 -12.54
CA PRO A 198 20.00 0.12 -11.45
C PRO A 198 21.03 1.11 -11.95
N ASN A 199 21.21 2.19 -11.20
CA ASN A 199 22.29 3.13 -11.40
C ASN A 199 23.63 2.50 -11.01
N ILE A 200 24.42 2.12 -12.01
CA ILE A 200 25.74 1.49 -11.85
C ILE A 200 26.77 2.51 -11.34
N GLU A 201 26.57 3.80 -11.65
CA GLU A 201 27.48 4.90 -11.26
C GLU A 201 27.22 5.42 -9.83
N ALA A 202 26.32 4.78 -9.09
CA ALA A 202 26.10 5.16 -7.70
C ALA A 202 27.34 4.79 -6.88
N HIS A 203 28.01 5.77 -6.29
CA HIS A 203 29.16 5.55 -5.42
C HIS A 203 28.72 5.33 -3.97
N ASN A 204 29.40 4.43 -3.27
CA ASN A 204 29.28 4.32 -1.83
C ASN A 204 29.87 5.58 -1.18
N LYS A 205 29.23 6.08 -0.11
CA LYS A 205 29.71 7.20 0.71
C LYS A 205 31.14 7.00 1.24
N ASN A 206 31.61 5.75 1.32
CA ASN A 206 33.00 5.44 1.69
C ASN A 206 34.05 5.82 0.63
N GLU A 207 33.68 6.00 -0.65
CA GLU A 207 34.63 6.40 -1.69
C GLU A 207 34.90 7.92 -1.71
N GLU A 208 33.95 8.74 -1.26
CA GLU A 208 34.12 10.21 -1.20
C GLU A 208 35.17 10.67 -0.18
N SER A 209 35.55 9.82 0.77
CA SER A 209 36.54 10.16 1.81
C SER A 209 38.00 9.87 1.42
N LYS A 210 38.26 9.50 0.16
CA LYS A 210 39.61 9.22 -0.37
C LYS A 210 40.07 10.14 -1.51
N ALA A 211 39.35 11.22 -1.80
CA ALA A 211 39.77 12.24 -2.77
C ALA A 211 40.51 13.40 -2.10
#